data_AF-A0A1G1XJX7-F1
#
_entry.id   AF-A0A1G1XJX7-F1
#
_cell.length_a   1.000
_cell.length_b   1.000
_cell.length_c   1.000
_cell.angle_alpha   90.00
_cell.angle_beta   90.00
_cell.angle_gamma   90.00
#
_symmetry.space_group_name_H-M   'P 1'
#
loop_
_entity.id
_entity.type
_entity.pdbx_description
1 polymer ?
#
loop_
_entity_poly.entity_id
_entity_poly.type
_entity_poly.pdbx_seq_one_letter_code
_entity_poly.pdbx_strand_id
1 'polypeptide(L)'
;MGYLGISVAILGVLGGVFVYFNIKPLKDALDKQENTISDLKKEAHDLLSESDAQTQKTLEEFKTNQSSSLTLTLRQQKEIVDLGVTNKIQGVENSLLEKIDLVSEDKDTKLKEIILSEVTNRLSVLEKNLNLIIGNSKIESDKKILQQEQVISGMKSNVKDAQRDIKELKVYKFSKENKMGAIIYSIELLKEDIDENRWSILNSLEKLKGEVEGHILEQEYISKIEEQLARLRSDPKYAVITNQIRKIYSEESLK
;
A
#
# COMPACT_ATOMS: atom_id res chain seq x y z
N MET A 1 -59.64 53.46 21.36
CA MET A 1 -58.17 53.66 21.32
C MET A 1 -57.41 52.83 22.36
N GLY A 2 -57.86 52.71 23.62
CA GLY A 2 -57.12 51.96 24.67
C GLY A 2 -56.99 50.45 24.46
N TYR A 3 -58.00 49.77 23.89
CA TYR A 3 -57.96 48.32 23.67
C TYR A 3 -56.96 47.88 22.59
N LEU A 4 -56.69 48.70 21.57
CA LEU A 4 -55.71 48.40 20.52
C LEU A 4 -54.27 48.45 21.04
N GLY A 5 -53.97 49.39 21.94
CA GLY A 5 -52.64 49.50 22.57
C GLY A 5 -52.32 48.32 23.51
N ILE A 6 -53.31 47.85 24.25
CA ILE A 6 -53.18 46.68 25.14
C ILE A 6 -52.99 45.40 24.31
N SER A 7 -53.73 45.24 23.20
CA SER A 7 -53.56 44.08 22.32
C SER A 7 -52.20 44.03 21.63
N VAL A 8 -51.65 45.17 21.19
CA VAL A 8 -50.30 45.25 20.60
C VAL A 8 -49.22 44.96 21.65
N ALA A 9 -49.38 45.45 22.88
CA ALA A 9 -48.47 45.14 23.97
C ALA A 9 -48.50 43.64 24.36
N ILE A 10 -49.69 43.03 24.44
CA ILE A 10 -49.84 41.60 24.73
C ILE A 10 -49.25 40.74 23.60
N LEU A 11 -49.46 41.10 22.33
CA LEU A 11 -48.85 40.42 21.19
C LEU A 11 -47.33 40.58 21.15
N GLY A 12 -46.80 41.75 21.52
CA GLY A 12 -45.36 41.99 21.64
C GLY A 12 -44.73 41.17 22.77
N VAL A 13 -45.38 41.09 23.93
CA VAL A 13 -44.93 40.27 25.07
C VAL A 13 -45.02 38.78 24.74
N LEU A 14 -46.15 38.31 24.18
CA LEU A 14 -46.30 36.91 23.77
C LEU A 14 -45.34 36.53 22.65
N GLY A 15 -45.11 37.41 21.69
CA GLY A 15 -44.11 37.23 20.63
C GLY A 15 -42.68 37.19 21.18
N GLY A 16 -42.32 38.07 22.11
CA GLY A 16 -41.01 38.09 22.77
C GLY A 16 -40.78 36.86 23.65
N VAL A 17 -41.80 36.43 24.40
CA VAL A 17 -41.76 35.20 25.22
C VAL A 17 -41.66 33.97 24.32
N PHE A 18 -42.38 33.91 23.20
CA PHE A 18 -42.28 32.81 22.24
C PHE A 18 -40.88 32.73 21.61
N VAL A 19 -40.29 33.85 21.19
CA VAL A 19 -38.92 33.88 20.66
C VAL A 19 -37.91 33.44 21.73
N TYR A 20 -38.06 33.91 22.97
CA TYR A 20 -37.14 33.61 24.06
C TYR A 20 -37.22 32.15 24.54
N PHE A 21 -38.42 31.57 24.63
CA PHE A 21 -38.61 30.20 25.12
C PHE A 21 -38.55 29.13 24.04
N ASN A 22 -38.90 29.45 22.77
CA ASN A 22 -38.89 28.45 21.70
C ASN A 22 -37.71 28.64 20.73
N ILE A 23 -37.41 29.87 20.29
CA ILE A 23 -36.41 30.08 19.21
C ILE A 23 -34.98 30.15 19.75
N LYS A 24 -34.78 30.89 20.86
CA LYS A 24 -33.44 31.06 21.46
C LYS A 24 -32.79 29.73 21.89
N PRO A 25 -33.46 28.82 22.63
CA PRO A 25 -32.84 27.54 22.98
C PRO A 25 -32.61 26.62 21.78
N LEU A 26 -33.43 26.70 20.73
CA LEU A 26 -33.20 25.99 19.47
C LEU A 26 -31.96 26.52 18.73
N LYS A 27 -31.77 27.84 18.73
CA LYS A 27 -30.57 28.48 18.17
C LYS A 27 -29.32 28.12 18.97
N ASP A 28 -29.38 28.20 20.30
CA ASP A 28 -28.26 27.82 21.17
C ASP A 28 -27.91 26.31 21.02
N ALA A 29 -28.91 25.45 20.77
CA ALA A 29 -28.69 24.04 20.47
C ALA A 29 -28.06 23.80 19.08
N LEU A 30 -28.49 24.55 18.07
CA LEU A 30 -27.89 24.56 16.73
C LEU A 30 -26.43 25.04 16.77
N ASP A 31 -26.15 26.16 17.44
CA ASP A 31 -24.79 26.69 17.58
C ASP A 31 -23.88 25.70 18.34
N LYS A 32 -24.42 24.98 19.34
CA LYS A 32 -23.69 23.89 20.03
C LYS A 32 -23.42 22.70 19.11
N GLN A 33 -24.39 22.30 18.29
CA GLN A 33 -24.18 21.23 17.31
C GLN A 33 -23.14 21.62 16.26
N GLU A 34 -23.17 22.86 15.78
CA GLU A 34 -22.20 23.37 14.80
C GLU A 34 -20.78 23.37 15.37
N ASN A 35 -20.61 23.81 16.62
CA ASN A 35 -19.32 23.72 17.32
C ASN A 35 -18.86 22.27 17.51
N THR A 36 -19.78 21.36 17.88
CA THR A 36 -19.45 19.93 18.03
C THR A 36 -19.04 19.30 16.70
N ILE A 37 -19.70 19.65 15.60
CA ILE A 37 -19.35 19.20 14.25
C ILE A 37 -17.99 19.75 13.83
N SER A 38 -17.70 21.01 14.16
CA SER A 38 -16.39 21.63 13.92
C SER A 38 -15.27 20.90 14.66
N ASP A 39 -15.48 20.59 15.94
CA ASP A 39 -14.52 19.86 16.77
C ASP A 39 -14.29 18.43 16.25
N LEU A 40 -15.36 17.71 15.91
CA LEU A 40 -15.27 16.37 15.30
C LEU A 40 -14.57 16.39 13.93
N LYS A 41 -14.79 17.44 13.13
CA LYS A 41 -14.12 17.61 11.84
C LYS A 41 -12.63 17.84 12.03
N LYS A 42 -12.25 18.63 13.04
CA LYS A 42 -10.85 18.88 13.38
C LYS A 42 -10.18 17.60 13.89
N GLU A 43 -10.81 16.89 14.82
CA GLU A 43 -10.32 15.62 15.35
C GLU A 43 -10.15 14.56 14.25
N ALA A 44 -11.13 14.42 13.36
CA ALA A 44 -11.02 13.53 12.20
C ALA A 44 -9.87 13.95 11.26
N HIS A 45 -9.66 15.25 11.06
CA HIS A 45 -8.57 15.74 10.22
C HIS A 45 -7.19 15.47 10.85
N ASP A 46 -7.07 15.66 12.15
CA ASP A 46 -5.85 15.40 12.92
C ASP A 46 -5.52 13.90 12.91
N LEU A 47 -6.52 13.03 13.16
CA LEU A 47 -6.37 11.57 13.09
C LEU A 47 -5.97 11.09 11.69
N LEU A 48 -6.56 11.68 10.64
CA LEU A 48 -6.19 11.39 9.25
C LEU A 48 -4.76 11.79 8.94
N SER A 49 -4.34 12.97 9.37
CA SER A 49 -2.97 13.46 9.14
C SER A 49 -1.94 12.64 9.92
N GLU A 50 -2.28 12.23 11.15
CA GLU A 50 -1.44 11.37 11.98
C GLU A 50 -1.31 9.96 11.36
N SER A 51 -2.43 9.38 10.91
CA SER A 51 -2.44 8.10 10.21
C SER A 51 -1.63 8.12 8.91
N ASP A 52 -1.73 9.19 8.11
CA ASP A 52 -0.94 9.36 6.89
C ASP A 52 0.56 9.46 7.20
N ALA A 53 0.93 10.26 8.21
CA ALA A 53 2.32 10.40 8.64
C ALA A 53 2.90 9.08 9.19
N GLN A 54 2.10 8.35 9.97
CA GLN A 54 2.50 7.05 10.50
C GLN A 54 2.69 6.01 9.39
N THR A 55 1.77 5.97 8.42
CA THR A 55 1.89 5.08 7.25
C THR A 55 3.13 5.39 6.43
N GLN A 56 3.43 6.66 6.17
CA GLN A 56 4.65 7.08 5.48
C GLN A 56 5.91 6.68 6.24
N LYS A 57 5.93 6.86 7.56
CA LYS A 57 7.03 6.45 8.42
C LYS A 57 7.26 4.94 8.36
N THR A 58 6.20 4.15 8.47
CA THR A 58 6.29 2.69 8.35
C THR A 58 6.82 2.26 6.98
N LEU A 59 6.45 2.96 5.91
CA LEU A 59 6.95 2.68 4.56
C LEU A 59 8.45 2.98 4.41
N GLU A 60 8.92 4.11 4.94
CA GLU A 60 10.34 4.48 4.89
C GLU A 60 11.20 3.58 5.80
N GLU A 61 10.74 3.25 6.99
CA GLU A 61 11.39 2.27 7.87
C GLU A 61 11.48 0.91 7.19
N PHE A 62 10.41 0.49 6.51
CA PHE A 62 10.39 -0.75 5.74
C PHE A 62 11.45 -0.75 4.62
N LYS A 63 11.49 0.30 3.80
CA LYS A 63 12.45 0.45 2.70
C LYS A 63 13.90 0.41 3.20
N THR A 64 14.15 1.10 4.31
CA THR A 64 15.48 1.19 4.94
C THR A 64 15.91 -0.16 5.51
N ASN A 65 15.00 -0.87 6.19
CA ASN A 65 15.29 -2.18 6.79
C ASN A 65 15.52 -3.26 5.71
N GLN A 66 14.72 -3.27 4.63
CA GLN A 66 14.91 -4.16 3.48
C GLN A 66 16.26 -3.92 2.79
N SER A 67 16.59 -2.66 2.48
CA SER A 67 17.85 -2.31 1.84
C SER A 67 19.05 -2.72 2.68
N SER A 68 18.98 -2.52 4.00
CA SER A 68 20.03 -2.89 4.94
C SER A 68 20.21 -4.41 5.03
N SER A 69 19.11 -5.16 5.09
CA SER A 69 19.11 -6.63 5.13
C SER A 69 19.66 -7.26 3.85
N LEU A 70 19.28 -6.74 2.68
CA LEU A 70 19.80 -7.19 1.38
C LEU A 70 21.30 -6.92 1.27
N THR A 71 21.75 -5.74 1.69
CA THR A 71 23.18 -5.37 1.66
C THR A 71 24.02 -6.25 2.58
N LEU A 72 23.52 -6.54 3.79
CA LEU A 72 24.18 -7.47 4.72
C LEU A 72 24.25 -8.89 4.16
N THR A 73 23.17 -9.38 3.56
CA THR A 73 23.11 -10.73 2.98
C THR A 73 24.08 -10.87 1.81
N LEU A 74 24.12 -9.88 0.90
CA LEU A 74 25.08 -9.83 -0.21
C LEU A 74 26.53 -9.80 0.28
N ARG A 75 26.81 -9.01 1.33
CA ARG A 75 28.15 -8.91 1.91
C ARG A 75 28.60 -10.22 2.55
N GLN A 76 27.73 -10.88 3.32
CA GLN A 76 28.01 -12.19 3.92
C GLN A 76 28.20 -13.28 2.86
N GLN A 77 27.38 -13.30 1.80
CA GLN A 77 27.57 -14.23 0.69
C GLN A 77 28.91 -14.02 -0.01
N LYS A 78 29.25 -12.77 -0.32
CA LYS A 78 30.53 -12.43 -0.93
C LYS A 78 31.70 -12.87 -0.06
N GLU A 79 31.62 -12.62 1.25
CA GLU A 79 32.66 -13.00 2.20
C GLU A 79 32.81 -14.53 2.34
N ILE A 80 31.72 -15.29 2.39
CA ILE A 80 31.75 -16.76 2.43
C ILE A 80 32.39 -17.34 1.17
N VAL A 81 32.05 -16.80 -0.01
CA VAL A 81 32.60 -17.27 -1.29
C VAL A 81 34.06 -16.86 -1.43
N ASP A 82 34.40 -15.59 -1.20
CA ASP A 82 35.78 -15.09 -1.34
C ASP A 82 36.73 -15.78 -0.36
N LEU A 83 36.38 -15.89 0.94
CA LEU A 83 37.23 -16.56 1.93
C LEU A 83 37.29 -18.07 1.70
N GLY A 84 36.18 -18.71 1.34
CA GLY A 84 36.13 -20.15 1.07
C GLY A 84 37.00 -20.55 -0.12
N VAL A 85 36.95 -19.76 -1.19
CA VAL A 85 37.77 -19.96 -2.40
C VAL A 85 39.24 -19.67 -2.10
N THR A 86 39.54 -18.54 -1.44
CA THR A 86 40.93 -18.16 -1.12
C THR A 86 41.62 -19.20 -0.24
N ASN A 87 40.95 -19.66 0.83
CA ASN A 87 41.54 -20.68 1.71
C ASN A 87 41.78 -22.02 1.00
N LYS A 88 40.89 -22.42 0.08
CA LYS A 88 41.05 -23.65 -0.72
C LYS A 88 42.20 -23.53 -1.72
N ILE A 89 42.33 -22.38 -2.40
CA ILE A 89 43.44 -22.11 -3.33
C ILE A 89 44.75 -22.10 -2.56
N GLN A 90 44.83 -21.36 -1.46
CA GLN A 90 46.05 -21.21 -0.68
C GLN A 90 46.50 -22.54 -0.04
N GLY A 91 45.57 -23.41 0.37
CA GLY A 91 45.88 -24.76 0.83
C GLY A 91 46.46 -25.66 -0.28
N VAL A 92 45.98 -25.52 -1.51
CA VAL A 92 46.54 -26.24 -2.67
C VAL A 92 47.90 -25.66 -3.07
N GLU A 93 48.05 -24.35 -3.10
CA GLU A 93 49.31 -23.65 -3.39
C GLU A 93 50.40 -24.04 -2.39
N ASN A 94 50.14 -23.94 -1.09
CA ASN A 94 51.11 -24.29 -0.06
C ASN A 94 51.60 -25.73 -0.19
N SER A 95 50.69 -26.67 -0.50
CA SER A 95 51.06 -28.07 -0.62
C SER A 95 51.71 -28.42 -1.97
N LEU A 96 51.51 -27.60 -3.00
CA LEU A 96 52.26 -27.70 -4.26
C LEU A 96 53.67 -27.14 -4.12
N LEU A 97 53.81 -25.96 -3.49
CA LEU A 97 55.10 -25.33 -3.22
C LEU A 97 56.01 -26.24 -2.38
N GLU A 98 55.46 -26.83 -1.30
CA GLU A 98 56.19 -27.79 -0.46
C GLU A 98 56.74 -28.98 -1.26
N LYS A 99 56.00 -29.47 -2.25
CA LYS A 99 56.43 -30.59 -3.10
C LYS A 99 57.36 -30.17 -4.24
N ILE A 100 57.25 -28.94 -4.74
CA ILE A 100 58.15 -28.41 -5.78
C ILE A 100 59.51 -28.08 -5.18
N ASP A 101 59.55 -27.50 -3.98
CA ASP A 101 60.80 -27.19 -3.28
C ASP A 101 61.62 -28.46 -3.01
N LEU A 102 60.95 -29.59 -2.72
CA LEU A 102 61.58 -30.92 -2.56
C LEU A 102 62.20 -31.50 -3.83
N VAL A 103 61.92 -30.93 -5.02
CA VAL A 103 62.33 -31.50 -6.32
C VAL A 103 63.27 -30.57 -7.10
N SER A 104 63.51 -29.36 -6.62
CA SER A 104 64.15 -28.28 -7.38
C SER A 104 65.66 -28.40 -7.67
N GLU A 105 66.28 -29.58 -7.55
CA GLU A 105 67.68 -29.78 -7.92
C GLU A 105 67.99 -30.89 -8.95
N ASP A 106 67.05 -31.75 -9.37
CA ASP A 106 67.42 -32.93 -10.18
C ASP A 106 66.68 -33.13 -11.52
N LYS A 107 67.42 -33.61 -12.53
CA LYS A 107 66.98 -33.73 -13.95
C LYS A 107 66.15 -35.00 -14.24
N ASP A 108 65.40 -35.52 -13.26
CA ASP A 108 64.70 -36.79 -13.42
C ASP A 108 63.30 -36.64 -14.04
N THR A 109 63.17 -37.04 -15.31
CA THR A 109 61.93 -37.05 -16.08
C THR A 109 60.80 -37.86 -15.42
N LYS A 110 61.11 -38.92 -14.68
CA LYS A 110 60.08 -39.71 -13.97
C LYS A 110 59.49 -38.94 -12.78
N LEU A 111 60.31 -38.16 -12.08
CA LEU A 111 59.83 -37.30 -11.00
C LEU A 111 58.91 -36.19 -11.55
N LYS A 112 59.22 -35.63 -12.72
CA LYS A 112 58.35 -34.66 -13.39
C LYS A 112 56.98 -35.25 -13.72
N GLU A 113 56.91 -36.48 -14.22
CA GLU A 113 55.64 -37.18 -14.47
C GLU A 113 54.84 -37.42 -13.18
N ILE A 114 55.52 -37.80 -12.08
CA ILE A 114 54.89 -37.96 -10.77
C ILE A 114 54.32 -36.63 -10.27
N ILE A 115 55.07 -35.53 -10.38
CA ILE A 115 54.59 -34.18 -10.01
C ILE A 115 53.39 -33.78 -10.89
N LEU A 116 53.47 -33.97 -12.20
CA LEU A 116 52.38 -33.61 -13.12
C LEU A 116 51.12 -34.39 -12.82
N SER A 117 51.25 -35.69 -12.54
CA SER A 117 50.13 -36.55 -12.14
C SER A 117 49.52 -36.08 -10.81
N GLU A 118 50.34 -35.72 -9.83
CA GLU A 118 49.88 -35.23 -8.52
C GLU A 118 49.22 -33.83 -8.61
N VAL A 119 49.79 -32.91 -9.39
CA VAL A 119 49.21 -31.59 -9.69
C VAL A 119 47.84 -31.76 -10.35
N THR A 120 47.75 -32.65 -11.34
CA THR A 120 46.49 -32.94 -12.06
C THR A 120 45.44 -33.52 -11.12
N ASN A 121 45.84 -34.45 -10.24
CA ASN A 121 44.94 -35.03 -9.25
C ASN A 121 44.44 -33.97 -8.24
N ARG A 122 45.32 -33.08 -7.79
CA ARG A 122 44.97 -31.98 -6.86
C ARG A 122 44.09 -30.92 -7.50
N LEU A 123 44.32 -30.59 -8.77
CA LEU A 123 43.44 -29.72 -9.55
C LEU A 123 42.03 -30.34 -9.67
N SER A 124 41.94 -31.64 -9.94
CA SER A 124 40.66 -32.37 -9.99
C SER A 124 39.93 -32.35 -8.64
N VAL A 125 40.65 -32.51 -7.53
CA VAL A 125 40.08 -32.40 -6.17
C VAL A 125 39.63 -30.96 -5.86
N LEU A 126 40.41 -29.96 -6.25
CA LEU A 126 40.05 -28.55 -6.09
C LEU A 126 38.79 -28.22 -6.89
N GLU A 127 38.71 -28.67 -8.14
CA GLU A 127 37.56 -28.46 -9.03
C GLU A 127 36.28 -29.07 -8.45
N LYS A 128 36.34 -30.31 -7.95
CA LYS A 128 35.21 -30.95 -7.25
C LYS A 128 34.79 -30.18 -6.00
N ASN A 129 35.75 -29.71 -5.20
CA ASN A 129 35.46 -28.95 -3.98
C ASN A 129 34.86 -27.56 -4.29
N LEU A 130 35.35 -26.86 -5.30
CA LEU A 130 34.80 -25.59 -5.76
C LEU A 130 33.38 -25.78 -6.28
N ASN A 131 33.12 -26.82 -7.06
CA ASN A 131 31.78 -27.15 -7.54
C ASN A 131 30.80 -27.43 -6.38
N LEU A 132 31.24 -28.10 -5.31
CA LEU A 132 30.43 -28.31 -4.11
C LEU A 132 30.16 -27.01 -3.35
N ILE A 133 31.16 -26.14 -3.17
CA ILE A 133 31.00 -24.84 -2.50
C ILE A 133 30.05 -23.95 -3.30
N ILE A 134 30.23 -23.87 -4.62
CA ILE A 134 29.38 -23.10 -5.54
C ILE A 134 27.95 -23.67 -5.53
N GLY A 135 27.80 -24.99 -5.60
CA GLY A 135 26.50 -25.67 -5.56
C GLY A 135 25.74 -25.42 -4.25
N ASN A 136 26.41 -25.55 -3.10
CA ASN A 136 25.81 -25.29 -1.80
C ASN A 136 25.46 -23.81 -1.61
N SER A 137 26.35 -22.90 -2.03
CA SER A 137 26.09 -21.45 -2.01
C SER A 137 24.86 -21.10 -2.85
N LYS A 138 24.71 -21.73 -4.02
CA LYS A 138 23.53 -21.55 -4.89
C LYS A 138 22.25 -22.05 -4.23
N ILE A 139 22.24 -23.24 -3.65
CA ILE A 139 21.07 -23.80 -2.94
C ILE A 139 20.65 -22.88 -1.78
N GLU A 140 21.63 -22.38 -1.01
CA GLU A 140 21.35 -21.49 0.11
C GLU A 140 20.85 -20.11 -0.36
N SER A 141 21.37 -19.62 -1.49
CA SER A 141 20.86 -18.42 -2.16
C SER A 141 19.42 -18.59 -2.62
N ASP A 142 19.11 -19.68 -3.30
CA ASP A 142 17.77 -19.97 -3.83
C ASP A 142 16.75 -20.08 -2.68
N LYS A 143 17.14 -20.70 -1.55
CA LYS A 143 16.30 -20.77 -0.34
C LYS A 143 16.04 -19.38 0.27
N LYS A 144 17.06 -18.52 0.35
CA LYS A 144 16.91 -17.14 0.84
C LYS A 144 16.04 -16.29 -0.09
N ILE A 145 16.18 -16.46 -1.42
CA ILE A 145 15.35 -15.79 -2.42
C ILE A 145 13.88 -16.21 -2.24
N LEU A 146 13.59 -17.50 -2.13
CA LEU A 146 12.23 -18.01 -1.87
C LEU A 146 11.61 -17.43 -0.59
N GLN A 147 12.40 -17.34 0.50
CA GLN A 147 11.94 -16.72 1.74
C GLN A 147 11.64 -15.22 1.57
N GLN A 148 12.49 -14.50 0.83
CA GLN A 148 12.27 -13.09 0.53
C GLN A 148 11.06 -12.88 -0.39
N GLU A 149 10.84 -13.74 -1.38
CA GLU A 149 9.66 -13.71 -2.26
C GLU A 149 8.36 -13.90 -1.46
N GLN A 150 8.35 -14.81 -0.49
CA GLN A 150 7.19 -15.00 0.41
C GLN A 150 6.91 -13.75 1.24
N VAL A 151 7.95 -13.13 1.81
CA VAL A 151 7.84 -11.89 2.59
C VAL A 151 7.34 -10.73 1.71
N ILE A 152 7.91 -10.56 0.51
CA ILE A 152 7.48 -9.55 -0.47
C ILE A 152 6.04 -9.76 -0.90
N SER A 153 5.62 -11.01 -1.14
CA SER A 153 4.25 -11.33 -1.52
C SER A 153 3.24 -10.95 -0.42
N GLY A 154 3.53 -11.31 0.85
CA GLY A 154 2.71 -10.91 1.99
C GLY A 154 2.64 -9.39 2.16
N MET A 155 3.77 -8.71 1.99
CA MET A 155 3.84 -7.24 2.10
C MET A 155 3.12 -6.54 0.96
N LYS A 156 3.11 -7.09 -0.26
CA LYS A 156 2.36 -6.54 -1.39
C LYS A 156 0.86 -6.51 -1.10
N SER A 157 0.33 -7.50 -0.39
CA SER A 157 -1.06 -7.49 0.08
C SER A 157 -1.30 -6.36 1.07
N ASN A 158 -0.43 -6.23 2.08
CA ASN A 158 -0.57 -5.20 3.11
C ASN A 158 -0.48 -3.77 2.54
N VAL A 159 0.45 -3.52 1.61
CA VAL A 159 0.57 -2.22 0.93
C VAL A 159 -0.67 -1.90 0.12
N LYS A 160 -1.25 -2.91 -0.53
CA LYS A 160 -2.47 -2.75 -1.32
C LYS A 160 -3.67 -2.41 -0.44
N ASP A 161 -3.81 -3.08 0.70
CA ASP A 161 -4.87 -2.78 1.66
C ASP A 161 -4.69 -1.39 2.28
N ALA A 162 -3.45 -0.99 2.63
CA ALA A 162 -3.18 0.37 3.11
C ALA A 162 -3.47 1.45 2.05
N GLN A 163 -3.14 1.20 0.78
CA GLN A 163 -3.48 2.10 -0.33
C GLN A 163 -4.99 2.26 -0.49
N ARG A 164 -5.74 1.18 -0.31
CA ARG A 164 -7.20 1.20 -0.31
C ARG A 164 -7.74 2.02 0.85
N ASP A 165 -7.25 1.80 2.07
CA ASP A 165 -7.67 2.55 3.26
C ASP A 165 -7.43 4.06 3.05
N ILE A 166 -6.28 4.45 2.50
CA ILE A 166 -6.00 5.84 2.14
C ILE A 166 -7.04 6.40 1.17
N LYS A 167 -7.49 5.61 0.17
CA LYS A 167 -8.55 6.06 -0.75
C LYS A 167 -9.89 6.19 -0.04
N GLU A 168 -10.25 5.27 0.84
CA GLU A 168 -11.49 5.37 1.63
C GLU A 168 -11.50 6.62 2.52
N LEU A 169 -10.36 6.92 3.15
CA LEU A 169 -10.17 8.12 3.96
C LEU A 169 -10.21 9.40 3.12
N LYS A 170 -9.67 9.38 1.89
CA LYS A 170 -9.79 10.50 0.95
C LYS A 170 -11.23 10.72 0.52
N VAL A 171 -11.99 9.66 0.21
CA VAL A 171 -13.44 9.78 -0.06
C VAL A 171 -14.12 10.49 1.10
N TYR A 172 -13.90 10.00 2.33
CA TYR A 172 -14.50 10.59 3.52
C TYR A 172 -14.15 12.08 3.69
N LYS A 173 -12.86 12.44 3.56
CA LYS A 173 -12.39 13.82 3.68
C LYS A 173 -13.06 14.74 2.66
N PHE A 174 -13.08 14.35 1.39
CA PHE A 174 -13.66 15.18 0.33
C PHE A 174 -15.19 15.23 0.38
N SER A 175 -15.84 14.15 0.83
CA SER A 175 -17.29 14.10 1.01
C SER A 175 -17.75 15.12 2.07
N LYS A 176 -17.03 15.21 3.19
CA LYS A 176 -17.29 16.24 4.24
C LYS A 176 -17.04 17.68 3.78
N GLU A 177 -16.33 17.87 2.67
CA GLU A 177 -16.06 19.17 2.08
C GLU A 177 -16.93 19.43 0.83
N ASN A 178 -17.82 18.50 0.47
CA ASN A 178 -18.64 18.52 -0.75
C ASN A 178 -17.82 18.75 -2.02
N LYS A 179 -16.64 18.12 -2.09
CA LYS A 179 -15.66 18.29 -3.17
C LYS A 179 -15.66 17.11 -4.12
N MET A 180 -15.35 17.42 -5.39
CA MET A 180 -15.26 16.43 -6.49
C MET A 180 -14.30 15.27 -6.21
N GLY A 181 -13.31 15.46 -5.33
CA GLY A 181 -12.42 14.39 -4.88
C GLY A 181 -13.18 13.17 -4.34
N ALA A 182 -14.34 13.34 -3.71
CA ALA A 182 -15.12 12.24 -3.15
C ALA A 182 -15.59 11.27 -4.24
N ILE A 183 -16.11 11.82 -5.34
CA ILE A 183 -16.56 11.07 -6.51
C ILE A 183 -15.37 10.39 -7.20
N ILE A 184 -14.25 11.11 -7.38
CA ILE A 184 -13.04 10.57 -8.03
C ILE A 184 -12.52 9.33 -7.30
N TYR A 185 -12.27 9.44 -6.00
CA TYR A 185 -11.74 8.32 -5.23
C TYR A 185 -12.78 7.19 -5.06
N SER A 186 -14.08 7.50 -5.08
CA SER A 186 -15.13 6.47 -5.08
C SER A 186 -15.17 5.66 -6.38
N ILE A 187 -14.95 6.31 -7.53
CA ILE A 187 -14.83 5.61 -8.83
C ILE A 187 -13.59 4.70 -8.82
N GLU A 188 -12.46 5.18 -8.30
CA GLU A 188 -11.25 4.37 -8.20
C GLU A 188 -11.44 3.14 -7.30
N LEU A 189 -12.06 3.30 -6.13
CA LEU A 189 -12.37 2.18 -5.23
C LEU A 189 -13.32 1.17 -5.87
N LEU A 190 -14.34 1.64 -6.58
CA LEU A 190 -15.26 0.77 -7.30
C LEU A 190 -14.53 -0.02 -8.39
N LYS A 191 -13.64 0.63 -9.14
CA LYS A 191 -12.83 -0.04 -10.16
C LYS A 191 -11.98 -1.15 -9.56
N GLU A 192 -11.28 -0.88 -8.47
CA GLU A 192 -10.45 -1.89 -7.76
C GLU A 192 -11.30 -3.07 -7.27
N ASP A 193 -12.48 -2.79 -6.72
CA ASP A 193 -13.40 -3.83 -6.26
C ASP A 193 -13.89 -4.73 -7.40
N ILE A 194 -14.12 -4.18 -8.57
CA ILE A 194 -14.50 -4.94 -9.78
C ILE A 194 -13.30 -5.75 -10.30
N ASP A 195 -12.13 -5.13 -10.41
CA ASP A 195 -10.90 -5.78 -10.90
C ASP A 195 -10.52 -7.01 -10.07
N GLU A 196 -10.79 -6.95 -8.76
CA GLU A 196 -10.47 -8.01 -7.80
C GLU A 196 -11.66 -8.91 -7.45
N ASN A 197 -12.82 -8.67 -8.04
CA ASN A 197 -14.06 -9.38 -7.74
C ASN A 197 -14.35 -9.44 -6.22
N ARG A 198 -14.18 -8.30 -5.53
CA ARG A 198 -14.34 -8.21 -4.07
C ARG A 198 -15.80 -8.28 -3.66
N TRP A 199 -16.05 -8.78 -2.46
CA TRP A 199 -17.39 -8.82 -1.86
C TRP A 199 -17.98 -7.43 -1.61
N SER A 200 -17.13 -6.40 -1.52
CA SER A 200 -17.47 -5.01 -1.20
C SER A 200 -18.00 -4.19 -2.37
N ILE A 201 -18.09 -4.73 -3.59
CA ILE A 201 -18.58 -4.01 -4.78
C ILE A 201 -19.92 -3.30 -4.49
N LEU A 202 -20.83 -3.95 -3.76
CA LEU A 202 -22.12 -3.35 -3.42
C LEU A 202 -21.97 -2.10 -2.54
N ASN A 203 -21.13 -2.16 -1.50
CA ASN A 203 -20.86 -1.02 -0.63
C ASN A 203 -20.21 0.13 -1.40
N SER A 204 -19.30 -0.18 -2.33
CA SER A 204 -18.64 0.83 -3.17
C SER A 204 -19.63 1.50 -4.12
N LEU A 205 -20.62 0.77 -4.65
CA LEU A 205 -21.73 1.33 -5.43
C LEU A 205 -22.65 2.22 -4.58
N GLU A 206 -22.95 1.82 -3.33
CA GLU A 206 -23.75 2.63 -2.40
C GLU A 206 -23.06 3.93 -2.03
N LYS A 207 -21.76 3.87 -1.72
CA LYS A 207 -20.94 5.07 -1.47
C LYS A 207 -20.96 5.97 -2.71
N LEU A 208 -20.62 5.43 -3.90
CA LEU A 208 -20.62 6.22 -5.13
C LEU A 208 -21.98 6.87 -5.42
N LYS A 209 -23.08 6.15 -5.20
CA LYS A 209 -24.43 6.71 -5.35
C LYS A 209 -24.64 7.93 -4.46
N GLY A 210 -24.27 7.83 -3.18
CA GLY A 210 -24.38 8.94 -2.23
C GLY A 210 -23.50 10.14 -2.58
N GLU A 211 -22.30 9.90 -3.08
CA GLU A 211 -21.39 10.99 -3.47
C GLU A 211 -21.78 11.68 -4.79
N VAL A 212 -22.50 11.00 -5.67
CA VAL A 212 -22.96 11.57 -6.96
C VAL A 212 -24.28 12.33 -6.80
N GLU A 213 -25.07 12.04 -5.77
CA GLU A 213 -26.33 12.72 -5.50
C GLU A 213 -26.12 14.20 -5.16
N GLY A 214 -26.75 15.11 -5.90
CA GLY A 214 -26.62 16.56 -5.69
C GLY A 214 -25.42 17.22 -6.36
N HIS A 215 -24.74 16.51 -7.27
CA HIS A 215 -23.58 17.01 -8.02
C HIS A 215 -23.80 16.96 -9.54
N ILE A 216 -23.80 18.14 -10.17
CA ILE A 216 -23.73 18.24 -11.64
C ILE A 216 -22.35 17.74 -12.08
N LEU A 217 -22.32 16.54 -12.67
CA LEU A 217 -21.09 15.89 -13.12
C LEU A 217 -20.71 16.33 -14.54
N GLU A 218 -19.42 16.61 -14.74
CA GLU A 218 -18.88 16.77 -16.08
C GLU A 218 -18.86 15.42 -16.84
N GLN A 219 -18.94 15.47 -18.16
CA GLN A 219 -19.01 14.30 -19.03
C GLN A 219 -17.86 13.30 -18.84
N GLU A 220 -16.66 13.79 -18.48
CA GLU A 220 -15.52 12.92 -18.19
C GLU A 220 -15.79 11.99 -17.01
N TYR A 221 -16.37 12.50 -15.91
CA TYR A 221 -16.66 11.70 -14.72
C TYR A 221 -17.85 10.76 -14.96
N ILE A 222 -18.86 11.21 -15.68
CA ILE A 222 -19.97 10.35 -16.13
C ILE A 222 -19.43 9.17 -16.93
N SER A 223 -18.50 9.42 -17.86
CA SER A 223 -17.89 8.37 -18.69
C SER A 223 -17.10 7.37 -17.85
N LYS A 224 -16.32 7.84 -16.86
CA LYS A 224 -15.58 6.97 -15.93
C LYS A 224 -16.50 6.13 -15.04
N ILE A 225 -17.62 6.69 -14.60
CA ILE A 225 -18.64 5.94 -13.84
C ILE A 225 -19.25 4.87 -14.74
N GLU A 226 -19.71 5.22 -15.95
CA GLU A 226 -20.34 4.26 -16.85
C GLU A 226 -19.40 3.14 -17.30
N GLU A 227 -18.12 3.44 -17.47
CA GLU A 227 -17.11 2.41 -17.74
C GLU A 227 -17.16 1.32 -16.66
N GLN A 228 -17.23 1.69 -15.38
CA GLN A 228 -17.28 0.71 -14.29
C GLN A 228 -18.66 0.05 -14.17
N LEU A 229 -19.76 0.81 -14.31
CA LEU A 229 -21.12 0.25 -14.24
C LEU A 229 -21.43 -0.71 -15.40
N ALA A 230 -20.86 -0.48 -16.59
CA ALA A 230 -21.03 -1.36 -17.75
C ALA A 230 -20.38 -2.74 -17.53
N ARG A 231 -19.25 -2.79 -16.81
CA ARG A 231 -18.57 -4.04 -16.44
C ARG A 231 -19.41 -4.92 -15.50
N LEU A 232 -20.34 -4.33 -14.77
CA LEU A 232 -21.27 -5.02 -13.86
C LEU A 232 -22.62 -5.36 -14.51
N ARG A 233 -22.84 -4.98 -15.78
CA ARG A 233 -24.14 -5.09 -16.47
C ARG A 233 -24.69 -6.52 -16.55
N SER A 234 -23.81 -7.51 -16.61
CA SER A 234 -24.18 -8.93 -16.71
C SER A 234 -24.59 -9.56 -15.38
N ASP A 235 -24.35 -8.89 -14.25
CA ASP A 235 -24.66 -9.43 -12.92
C ASP A 235 -25.97 -8.81 -12.38
N PRO A 236 -27.06 -9.61 -12.28
CA PRO A 236 -28.36 -9.14 -11.78
C PRO A 236 -28.30 -8.55 -10.37
N LYS A 237 -27.33 -8.98 -9.55
CA LYS A 237 -27.17 -8.52 -8.16
C LYS A 237 -26.95 -7.01 -8.07
N TYR A 238 -26.25 -6.42 -9.04
CA TYR A 238 -25.91 -5.00 -9.04
C TYR A 238 -26.85 -4.16 -9.93
N ALA A 239 -27.80 -4.79 -10.64
CA ALA A 239 -28.65 -4.11 -11.63
C ALA A 239 -29.48 -2.98 -11.03
N VAL A 240 -30.02 -3.15 -9.83
CA VAL A 240 -30.85 -2.13 -9.17
C VAL A 240 -30.03 -0.87 -8.86
N ILE A 241 -28.89 -1.03 -8.19
CA ILE A 241 -28.08 0.11 -7.75
C ILE A 241 -27.37 0.81 -8.91
N THR A 242 -26.89 0.06 -9.91
CA THR A 242 -26.29 0.64 -11.12
C THR A 242 -27.30 1.51 -11.88
N ASN A 243 -28.56 1.08 -12.00
CA ASN A 243 -29.62 1.89 -12.62
C ASN A 243 -29.99 3.13 -11.80
N GLN A 244 -29.95 3.04 -10.47
CA GLN A 244 -30.16 4.20 -9.60
C GLN A 244 -29.07 5.26 -9.82
N ILE A 245 -27.80 4.85 -9.86
CA ILE A 245 -26.67 5.78 -10.12
C ILE A 245 -26.83 6.44 -11.50
N ARG A 246 -27.18 5.67 -12.54
CA ARG A 246 -27.44 6.19 -13.90
C ARG A 246 -28.51 7.28 -13.93
N LYS A 247 -29.57 7.06 -13.17
CA LYS A 247 -30.71 7.97 -13.11
C LYS A 247 -30.29 9.33 -12.53
N ILE A 248 -29.44 9.35 -11.51
CA ILE A 248 -29.01 10.58 -10.82
C ILE A 248 -28.38 11.58 -11.81
N TYR A 249 -27.31 11.20 -12.52
CA TYR A 249 -26.67 12.14 -13.44
C TYR A 249 -27.42 12.32 -14.77
N SER A 250 -28.33 11.40 -15.13
CA SER A 250 -29.22 11.62 -16.29
C SER A 250 -30.30 12.67 -16.00
N GLU A 251 -30.76 12.76 -14.75
CA GLU A 251 -31.73 13.76 -14.32
C GLU A 251 -31.08 15.10 -13.98
N GLU A 252 -29.85 15.10 -13.47
CA GLU A 252 -29.10 16.33 -13.16
C GLU A 252 -28.44 16.98 -14.38
N SER A 253 -28.14 16.24 -15.45
CA SER A 253 -27.65 16.82 -16.72
C SER A 253 -28.73 17.56 -17.53
N LEU A 254 -29.99 17.48 -17.12
CA LEU A 254 -31.15 18.13 -17.74
C LEU A 254 -31.59 19.42 -17.01
N LYS A 255 -30.93 19.81 -15.92
CA LYS A 255 -31.17 21.05 -15.17
C LYS A 255 -30.11 22.09 -15.47
#